data_AF-A0A0Q5SUP6-F1
#
_entry.id   AF-A0A0Q5SUP6-F1
#
_cell.length_a   1.000
_cell.length_b   1.000
_cell.length_c   1.000
_cell.angle_alpha   90.00
_cell.angle_beta   90.00
_cell.angle_gamma   90.00
#
_symmetry.space_group_name_H-M   'P 1'
#
loop_
_entity.id
_entity.type
_entity.pdbx_description
1 polymer ?
#
loop_
_entity_poly.entity_id
_entity_poly.type
_entity_poly.pdbx_seq_one_letter_code
_entity_poly.pdbx_strand_id
1 'polypeptide(L)'
;MFIANGLLLLQFISYASGVPPLVRVGAIFSNHPGMYNSEMAFRYAIHRLNMDKSLLPETTVDYYIEYVNRFDSFETVQKVCKLIRVGVQAIFSPTDSVLATHINSVCDALDIPNIGRSAHDFSINVYPSQKYVNYAFNDVIQYLNWTRFGILHEKENGILNLHQLSRSFHGEVHMRQVSRGSYLSALNEFKGKEIHNIIIDTNSNGISILLKNV
;
A
#
# COMPACT_ATOMS: atom_id res chain seq x y z
N MET A 1 -45.76 -35.93 4.47
CA MET A 1 -45.22 -34.76 3.75
C MET A 1 -44.62 -33.67 4.66
N PHE A 2 -44.70 -33.78 6.00
CA PHE A 2 -44.15 -32.77 6.92
C PHE A 2 -42.72 -33.01 7.41
N ILE A 3 -42.20 -34.24 7.28
CA ILE A 3 -40.87 -34.61 7.82
C ILE A 3 -39.73 -34.14 6.88
N ALA A 4 -39.97 -34.15 5.56
CA ALA A 4 -38.98 -33.73 4.57
C ALA A 4 -38.64 -32.22 4.63
N ASN A 5 -39.62 -31.39 5.00
CA ASN A 5 -39.43 -29.94 5.12
C ASN A 5 -38.64 -29.55 6.39
N GLY A 6 -38.67 -30.38 7.44
CA GLY A 6 -37.87 -30.16 8.66
C GLY A 6 -36.39 -30.48 8.47
N LEU A 7 -36.06 -31.49 7.64
CA LEU A 7 -34.67 -31.86 7.34
C LEU A 7 -33.96 -30.79 6.50
N LEU A 8 -34.67 -30.15 5.56
CA LEU A 8 -34.17 -29.03 4.78
C LEU A 8 -33.86 -27.81 5.67
N LEU A 9 -34.69 -27.52 6.67
CA LEU A 9 -34.46 -26.42 7.61
C LEU A 9 -33.20 -26.64 8.48
N LEU A 10 -32.94 -27.88 8.92
CA LEU A 10 -31.71 -28.23 9.65
C LEU A 10 -30.45 -28.09 8.78
N GLN A 11 -30.53 -28.41 7.48
CA GLN A 11 -29.42 -28.18 6.56
C GLN A 11 -29.12 -26.70 6.37
N PHE A 12 -30.13 -25.82 6.33
CA PHE A 12 -29.92 -24.37 6.24
C PHE A 12 -29.30 -23.78 7.52
N ILE A 13 -29.60 -24.31 8.70
CA ILE A 13 -29.01 -23.84 9.97
C ILE A 13 -27.51 -24.18 10.06
N SER A 14 -27.07 -25.28 9.44
CA SER A 14 -25.64 -25.65 9.41
C SER A 14 -24.76 -24.76 8.51
N TYR A 15 -25.35 -23.91 7.65
CA TYR A 15 -24.61 -22.97 6.80
C TYR A 15 -24.40 -21.59 7.43
N ALA A 16 -24.87 -21.35 8.66
CA ALA A 16 -24.42 -20.22 9.46
C ALA A 16 -23.02 -20.52 10.06
N SER A 17 -22.04 -20.84 9.21
CA SER A 17 -20.65 -20.95 9.66
C SER A 17 -20.16 -19.54 9.95
N GLY A 18 -20.12 -19.19 11.24
CA GLY A 18 -19.35 -18.04 11.71
C GLY A 18 -17.88 -18.14 11.28
N VAL A 19 -17.14 -17.05 11.43
CA VAL A 19 -15.69 -17.04 11.17
C VAL A 19 -15.04 -18.22 11.90
N PRO A 20 -14.15 -19.01 11.24
CA PRO A 20 -13.57 -20.18 11.88
C PRO A 20 -12.84 -19.80 13.18
N PRO A 21 -12.71 -20.72 14.15
CA PRO A 21 -12.06 -20.43 15.43
C PRO A 21 -10.58 -20.03 15.27
N LEU A 22 -9.96 -20.44 14.16
CA LEU A 22 -8.60 -20.08 13.79
C LEU A 22 -8.56 -19.54 12.36
N VAL A 23 -8.06 -18.33 12.19
CA VAL A 23 -7.74 -17.73 10.88
C VAL A 23 -6.23 -17.57 10.78
N ARG A 24 -5.61 -18.09 9.72
CA ARG A 24 -4.18 -17.92 9.47
C ARG A 24 -3.98 -16.85 8.41
N VAL A 25 -3.07 -15.91 8.64
CA VAL A 25 -2.67 -14.93 7.63
C VAL A 25 -1.17 -15.02 7.37
N GLY A 26 -0.78 -14.78 6.12
CA GLY A 26 0.62 -14.71 5.71
C GLY A 26 1.07 -13.25 5.60
N ALA A 27 2.34 -12.98 5.87
CA ALA A 27 2.95 -11.69 5.57
C ALA A 27 4.34 -11.89 4.96
N ILE A 28 4.67 -11.07 3.97
CA ILE A 28 5.95 -11.07 3.30
C ILE A 28 6.63 -9.73 3.54
N PHE A 29 7.83 -9.76 4.12
CA PHE A 29 8.63 -8.57 4.35
C PHE A 29 9.97 -8.64 3.61
N SER A 30 10.50 -7.47 3.25
CA SER A 30 11.84 -7.41 2.70
C SER A 30 12.87 -7.68 3.79
N ASN A 31 13.90 -8.46 3.47
CA ASN A 31 15.07 -8.65 4.34
C ASN A 31 16.01 -7.43 4.38
N HIS A 32 15.68 -6.32 3.71
CA HIS A 32 16.52 -5.13 3.71
C HIS A 32 16.47 -4.37 5.05
N PRO A 33 17.63 -3.94 5.57
CA PRO A 33 17.71 -3.18 6.81
C PRO A 33 16.89 -1.89 6.76
N GLY A 34 16.14 -1.59 7.83
CA GLY A 34 15.41 -0.34 7.99
C GLY A 34 13.91 -0.37 7.64
N MET A 35 13.37 -1.53 7.24
CA MET A 35 11.93 -1.70 6.97
C MET A 35 11.15 -2.35 8.15
N TYR A 36 11.74 -2.41 9.35
CA TYR A 36 11.19 -3.09 10.53
C TYR A 36 9.84 -2.55 11.01
N ASN A 37 9.50 -1.31 10.66
CA ASN A 37 8.28 -0.65 11.15
C ASN A 37 7.01 -1.34 10.66
N SER A 38 6.99 -1.87 9.42
CA SER A 38 5.79 -2.51 8.86
C SER A 38 5.55 -3.89 9.48
N GLU A 39 6.61 -4.66 9.73
CA GLU A 39 6.50 -5.94 10.43
C GLU A 39 6.00 -5.75 11.87
N MET A 40 6.57 -4.78 12.59
CA MET A 40 6.15 -4.49 13.96
C MET A 40 4.68 -4.05 14.01
N ALA A 41 4.26 -3.18 13.08
CA ALA A 41 2.86 -2.76 12.96
C ALA A 41 1.93 -3.95 12.67
N PHE A 42 2.33 -4.86 11.78
CA PHE A 42 1.57 -6.07 11.46
C PHE A 42 1.41 -6.97 12.70
N ARG A 43 2.51 -7.30 13.39
CA ARG A 43 2.47 -8.13 14.62
C ARG A 43 1.62 -7.49 15.71
N TYR A 44 1.75 -6.17 15.90
CA TYR A 44 0.97 -5.42 16.87
C TYR A 44 -0.53 -5.41 16.53
N ALA A 45 -0.88 -5.24 15.25
CA ALA A 45 -2.26 -5.27 14.79
C ALA A 45 -2.93 -6.62 15.10
N ILE A 46 -2.25 -7.75 14.79
CA ILE A 46 -2.77 -9.09 15.11
C ILE A 46 -2.88 -9.29 16.62
N HIS A 47 -1.89 -8.84 17.40
CA HIS A 47 -1.96 -8.89 18.86
C HIS A 47 -3.18 -8.13 19.40
N ARG A 48 -3.40 -6.88 18.95
CA ARG A 48 -4.57 -6.09 19.37
C ARG A 48 -5.89 -6.75 18.96
N LEU A 49 -5.96 -7.26 17.74
CA LEU A 49 -7.15 -7.93 17.21
C LEU A 49 -7.54 -9.14 18.07
N ASN A 50 -6.56 -9.96 18.47
CA ASN A 50 -6.81 -11.13 19.31
C ASN A 50 -7.18 -10.78 20.76
N MET A 51 -6.74 -9.62 21.25
CA MET A 51 -7.08 -9.10 22.58
C MET A 51 -8.47 -8.46 22.63
N ASP A 52 -8.93 -7.89 21.51
CA ASP A 52 -10.23 -7.25 21.43
C ASP A 52 -11.33 -8.23 21.01
N LYS A 53 -11.95 -8.87 22.01
CA LYS A 53 -13.06 -9.81 21.82
C LYS A 53 -14.35 -9.16 21.31
N SER A 54 -14.42 -7.82 21.23
CA SER A 54 -15.56 -7.16 20.57
C SER A 54 -15.51 -7.27 19.05
N LEU A 55 -14.32 -7.44 18.46
CA LEU A 55 -14.11 -7.59 17.02
C LEU A 55 -14.25 -9.05 16.59
N LEU A 56 -13.54 -9.95 17.26
CA LEU A 56 -13.50 -11.38 16.98
C LEU A 56 -13.66 -12.17 18.29
N PRO A 57 -14.92 -12.40 18.75
CA PRO A 57 -15.16 -13.02 20.05
C PRO A 57 -14.68 -14.47 20.11
N GLU A 58 -14.94 -15.26 19.07
CA GLU A 58 -14.66 -16.71 19.02
C GLU A 58 -13.53 -17.10 18.06
N THR A 59 -12.93 -16.11 17.40
CA THR A 59 -11.86 -16.33 16.42
C THR A 59 -10.53 -15.82 16.95
N THR A 60 -9.48 -16.62 16.76
CA THR A 60 -8.09 -16.20 16.93
C THR A 60 -7.41 -16.10 15.57
N VAL A 61 -6.66 -15.03 15.36
CA VAL A 61 -5.85 -14.84 14.16
C VAL A 61 -4.40 -15.23 14.45
N ASP A 62 -3.90 -16.24 13.76
CA ASP A 62 -2.49 -16.64 13.77
C ASP A 62 -1.80 -16.16 12.49
N TYR A 63 -0.47 -16.04 12.52
CA TYR A 63 0.25 -15.47 11.40
C TYR A 63 1.59 -16.15 11.10
N TYR A 64 1.96 -16.12 9.82
CA TYR A 64 3.23 -16.64 9.31
C TYR A 64 3.95 -15.56 8.53
N ILE A 65 5.23 -15.37 8.81
CA ILE A 65 6.06 -14.36 8.16
C ILE A 65 7.13 -15.04 7.33
N GLU A 66 7.29 -14.59 6.09
CA GLU A 66 8.44 -14.91 5.25
C GLU A 66 9.21 -13.64 4.87
N TYR A 67 10.52 -13.81 4.73
CA TYR A 67 11.43 -12.76 4.31
C TYR A 67 11.93 -13.04 2.90
N VAL A 68 11.99 -11.99 2.08
CA VAL A 68 12.39 -12.08 0.66
C VAL A 68 13.39 -10.99 0.30
N ASN A 69 14.27 -11.29 -0.64
CA ASN A 69 15.08 -10.28 -1.31
C ASN A 69 14.24 -9.50 -2.35
N ARG A 70 14.35 -8.17 -2.37
CA ARG A 70 13.56 -7.28 -3.26
C ARG A 70 13.73 -7.57 -4.75
N PHE A 71 14.83 -8.21 -5.12
CA PHE A 71 15.17 -8.49 -6.52
C PHE A 71 15.09 -9.97 -6.87
N ASP A 72 14.65 -10.83 -5.94
CA ASP A 72 14.52 -12.26 -6.18
C ASP A 72 13.05 -12.66 -6.29
N SER A 73 12.53 -12.59 -7.51
CA SER A 73 11.15 -12.98 -7.81
C SER A 73 10.90 -14.48 -7.66
N PHE A 74 11.92 -15.31 -7.90
CA PHE A 74 11.80 -16.76 -7.80
C PHE A 74 11.71 -17.19 -6.33
N GLU A 75 12.61 -16.70 -5.48
CA GLU A 75 12.53 -16.89 -4.02
C GLU A 75 11.17 -16.40 -3.51
N THR A 76 10.72 -15.22 -3.96
CA THR A 76 9.44 -14.65 -3.57
C THR A 76 8.27 -15.60 -3.85
N VAL A 77 8.17 -16.16 -5.04
CA VAL A 77 7.12 -17.14 -5.39
C VAL A 77 7.22 -18.39 -4.51
N GLN A 78 8.43 -18.89 -4.24
CA GLN A 78 8.61 -20.03 -3.33
C GLN A 78 8.12 -19.74 -1.90
N LYS A 79 8.37 -18.53 -1.39
CA LYS A 79 7.89 -18.07 -0.07
C LYS A 79 6.38 -17.91 -0.04
N VAL A 80 5.77 -17.34 -1.08
CA VAL A 80 4.31 -17.26 -1.24
C VAL A 80 3.71 -18.67 -1.18
N CYS A 81 4.21 -19.60 -2.00
CA CYS A 81 3.75 -21.00 -2.00
C CYS A 81 3.93 -21.68 -0.64
N LYS A 82 4.97 -21.34 0.13
CA LYS A 82 5.15 -21.85 1.50
C LYS A 82 4.04 -21.37 2.44
N LEU A 83 3.68 -20.08 2.40
CA LEU A 83 2.55 -19.55 3.17
C LEU A 83 1.23 -20.24 2.78
N ILE A 84 1.02 -20.45 1.48
CA ILE A 84 -0.18 -21.12 0.95
C ILE A 84 -0.28 -22.57 1.45
N ARG A 85 0.82 -23.33 1.46
CA ARG A 85 0.85 -24.71 1.98
C ARG A 85 0.50 -24.80 3.47
N VAL A 86 0.77 -23.76 4.25
CA VAL A 86 0.37 -23.66 5.66
C VAL A 86 -1.15 -23.40 5.82
N GLY A 87 -1.81 -23.01 4.74
CA GLY A 87 -3.25 -22.73 4.70
C GLY A 87 -3.58 -21.33 5.20
N VAL A 88 -2.81 -20.32 4.80
CA VAL A 88 -3.17 -18.92 5.04
C VAL A 88 -4.38 -18.53 4.19
N GLN A 89 -5.27 -17.71 4.76
CA GLN A 89 -6.49 -17.22 4.12
C GLN A 89 -6.30 -15.88 3.40
N ALA A 90 -5.21 -15.17 3.68
CA ALA A 90 -4.82 -13.94 3.01
C ALA A 90 -3.30 -13.74 3.15
N ILE A 91 -2.71 -12.98 2.23
CA ILE A 91 -1.28 -12.64 2.24
C ILE A 91 -1.14 -11.11 2.28
N PHE A 92 -0.36 -10.61 3.22
CA PHE A 92 0.08 -9.21 3.27
C PHE A 92 1.39 -9.08 2.50
N SER A 93 1.37 -8.33 1.40
CA SER A 93 2.53 -8.14 0.53
C SER A 93 3.38 -6.93 0.92
N PRO A 94 4.68 -6.94 0.61
CA PRO A 94 5.55 -5.78 0.81
C PRO A 94 5.08 -4.61 -0.04
N THR A 95 5.45 -3.40 0.38
CA THR A 95 5.09 -2.16 -0.30
C THR A 95 5.85 -1.88 -1.60
N ASP A 96 6.76 -2.77 -2.00
CA ASP A 96 7.58 -2.67 -3.20
C ASP A 96 6.84 -3.21 -4.42
N SER A 97 6.77 -2.41 -5.50
CA SER A 97 6.08 -2.76 -6.74
C SER A 97 6.76 -3.88 -7.51
N VAL A 98 8.09 -4.07 -7.36
CA VAL A 98 8.83 -5.06 -8.17
C VAL A 98 8.38 -6.49 -7.85
N LEU A 99 8.19 -6.80 -6.57
CA LEU A 99 7.74 -8.13 -6.14
C LEU A 99 6.22 -8.30 -6.22
N ALA A 100 5.46 -7.20 -6.19
CA ALA A 100 4.00 -7.23 -6.14
C ALA A 100 3.41 -8.05 -7.30
N THR A 101 3.88 -7.84 -8.54
CA THR A 101 3.39 -8.57 -9.72
C THR A 101 3.51 -10.09 -9.57
N HIS A 102 4.62 -10.59 -9.00
CA HIS A 102 4.85 -12.01 -8.80
C HIS A 102 3.97 -12.59 -7.70
N ILE A 103 3.73 -11.82 -6.63
CA ILE A 103 2.84 -12.22 -5.53
C ILE A 103 1.39 -12.27 -6.04
N ASN A 104 0.93 -11.23 -6.75
CA ASN A 104 -0.41 -11.19 -7.33
C ASN A 104 -0.62 -12.38 -8.27
N SER A 105 0.31 -12.65 -9.19
CA SER A 105 0.14 -13.76 -10.14
C SER A 105 -0.16 -15.11 -9.46
N VAL A 106 0.45 -15.40 -8.31
CA VAL A 106 0.19 -16.63 -7.55
C VAL A 106 -1.12 -16.52 -6.76
N CYS A 107 -1.39 -15.37 -6.15
CA CYS A 107 -2.58 -15.11 -5.36
C CYS A 107 -3.85 -15.16 -6.23
N ASP A 108 -3.83 -14.53 -7.39
CA ASP A 108 -4.90 -14.48 -8.39
C ASP A 108 -5.18 -15.89 -8.94
N ALA A 109 -4.14 -16.70 -9.19
CA ALA A 109 -4.30 -18.07 -9.70
C ALA A 109 -4.90 -19.05 -8.69
N LEU A 110 -4.84 -18.73 -7.40
CA LEU A 110 -5.28 -19.59 -6.29
C LEU A 110 -6.42 -18.98 -5.47
N ASP A 111 -6.97 -17.86 -5.94
CA ASP A 111 -8.04 -17.10 -5.28
C ASP A 111 -7.73 -16.73 -3.81
N ILE A 112 -6.46 -16.38 -3.54
CA ILE A 112 -6.00 -15.98 -2.20
C ILE A 112 -5.89 -14.46 -2.14
N PRO A 113 -6.64 -13.78 -1.26
CA PRO A 113 -6.57 -12.33 -1.13
C PRO A 113 -5.16 -11.81 -0.85
N ASN A 114 -4.64 -10.93 -1.72
CA ASN A 114 -3.39 -10.20 -1.48
C ASN A 114 -3.68 -8.78 -0.97
N ILE A 115 -3.26 -8.46 0.26
CA ILE A 115 -3.43 -7.15 0.87
C ILE A 115 -2.12 -6.39 0.72
N GLY A 116 -2.13 -5.28 -0.04
CA GLY A 116 -0.90 -4.55 -0.34
C GLY A 116 -1.15 -3.24 -1.06
N ARG A 117 -0.26 -2.89 -2.00
CA ARG A 117 -0.35 -1.66 -2.80
C ARG A 117 -0.76 -1.88 -4.26
N SER A 118 -1.00 -3.14 -4.64
CA SER A 118 -1.32 -3.51 -6.01
C SER A 118 -2.81 -3.41 -6.30
N ALA A 119 -3.16 -3.07 -7.53
CA ALA A 119 -4.53 -3.06 -8.03
C ALA A 119 -4.71 -4.15 -9.10
N HIS A 120 -4.70 -5.40 -8.66
CA HIS A 120 -5.02 -6.60 -9.45
C HIS A 120 -6.31 -7.25 -8.94
N ASP A 121 -6.85 -8.18 -9.72
CA ASP A 121 -7.94 -9.06 -9.28
C ASP A 121 -7.50 -9.81 -8.02
N PHE A 122 -8.42 -10.10 -7.09
CA PHE A 122 -8.10 -10.71 -5.78
C PHE A 122 -7.07 -9.96 -4.90
N SER A 123 -6.79 -8.68 -5.20
CA SER A 123 -5.95 -7.83 -4.34
C SER A 123 -6.73 -6.67 -3.73
N ILE A 124 -6.34 -6.29 -2.51
CA ILE A 124 -6.86 -5.13 -1.79
C ILE A 124 -5.73 -4.11 -1.69
N ASN A 125 -5.89 -3.00 -2.42
CA ASN A 125 -4.98 -1.87 -2.32
C ASN A 125 -5.32 -1.01 -1.10
N VAL A 126 -4.48 -1.09 -0.06
CA VAL A 126 -4.60 -0.27 1.16
C VAL A 126 -3.88 1.08 1.05
N TYR A 127 -3.26 1.36 -0.10
CA TYR A 127 -2.66 2.66 -0.39
C TYR A 127 -3.68 3.59 -1.06
N PRO A 128 -3.68 4.90 -0.75
CA PRO A 128 -4.57 5.85 -1.40
C PRO A 128 -4.47 5.76 -2.93
N SER A 129 -5.62 5.72 -3.61
CA SER A 129 -5.61 5.68 -5.07
C SER A 129 -4.99 6.96 -5.64
N GLN A 130 -4.23 6.82 -6.72
CA GLN A 130 -3.58 7.92 -7.42
C GLN A 130 -4.57 9.04 -7.80
N LYS A 131 -5.81 8.66 -8.15
CA LYS A 131 -6.88 9.59 -8.50
C LYS A 131 -7.22 10.53 -7.34
N TYR A 132 -7.39 9.98 -6.13
CA TYR A 132 -7.75 10.78 -4.94
C TYR A 132 -6.59 11.61 -4.42
N VAL A 133 -5.35 11.11 -4.54
CA VAL A 133 -4.16 11.89 -4.23
C VAL A 133 -4.09 13.13 -5.13
N ASN A 134 -4.29 12.97 -6.45
CA ASN A 134 -4.31 14.11 -7.38
C ASN A 134 -5.43 15.11 -7.06
N TYR A 135 -6.63 14.64 -6.67
CA TYR A 135 -7.70 15.53 -6.25
C TYR A 135 -7.34 16.34 -5.00
N ALA A 136 -6.77 15.70 -3.98
CA ALA A 136 -6.34 16.40 -2.77
C ALA A 136 -5.32 17.51 -3.09
N PHE A 137 -4.36 17.25 -3.98
CA PHE A 137 -3.42 18.29 -4.42
C PHE A 137 -4.09 19.39 -5.23
N ASN A 138 -5.01 19.06 -6.14
CA ASN A 138 -5.76 20.06 -6.90
C ASN A 138 -6.60 20.96 -5.97
N ASP A 139 -7.24 20.39 -4.96
CA ASP A 139 -8.03 21.14 -3.98
C ASP A 139 -7.15 22.14 -3.21
N VAL A 140 -5.95 21.73 -2.81
CA VAL A 140 -4.96 22.62 -2.16
C VAL A 140 -4.49 23.73 -3.10
N ILE A 141 -4.14 23.40 -4.35
CA ILE A 141 -3.71 24.37 -5.37
C ILE A 141 -4.81 25.42 -5.61
N GLN A 142 -6.06 24.97 -5.74
CA GLN A 142 -7.21 25.85 -5.95
C GLN A 142 -7.51 26.70 -4.72
N TYR A 143 -7.54 26.11 -3.53
CA TYR A 143 -7.78 26.82 -2.28
C TYR A 143 -6.76 27.94 -2.04
N LEU A 144 -5.50 27.68 -2.36
CA LEU A 144 -4.40 28.65 -2.23
C LEU A 144 -4.29 29.61 -3.43
N ASN A 145 -5.16 29.49 -4.45
CA ASN A 145 -5.13 30.27 -5.69
C ASN A 145 -3.76 30.24 -6.40
N TRP A 146 -3.09 29.09 -6.41
CA TRP A 146 -1.79 28.96 -7.08
C TRP A 146 -1.98 28.99 -8.59
N THR A 147 -1.34 29.95 -9.27
CA THR A 147 -1.32 30.06 -10.74
C THR A 147 0.00 29.62 -11.34
N ARG A 148 1.06 29.59 -10.52
CA ARG A 148 2.42 29.14 -10.84
C ARG A 148 3.00 28.37 -9.66
N PHE A 149 3.50 27.16 -9.89
CA PHE A 149 4.17 26.36 -8.86
C PHE A 149 5.18 25.36 -9.43
N GLY A 150 6.09 24.91 -8.56
CA GLY A 150 7.09 23.90 -8.85
C GLY A 150 6.73 22.53 -8.24
N ILE A 151 7.18 21.45 -8.86
CA ILE A 151 7.11 20.08 -8.32
C ILE A 151 8.54 19.53 -8.27
N LEU A 152 8.99 19.19 -7.07
CA LEU A 152 10.24 18.45 -6.84
C LEU A 152 9.92 16.99 -6.61
N HIS A 153 10.47 16.08 -7.42
CA HIS A 153 10.25 14.65 -7.27
C HIS A 153 11.56 13.85 -7.28
N GLU A 154 11.70 12.82 -6.45
CA GLU A 154 12.90 11.95 -6.49
C GLU A 154 12.77 10.78 -7.45
N LYS A 155 11.58 10.20 -7.54
CA LYS A 155 11.31 9.00 -8.35
C LYS A 155 10.85 9.40 -9.74
N GLU A 156 11.20 8.61 -10.76
CA GLU A 156 10.69 8.81 -12.13
C GLU A 156 9.16 8.84 -12.17
N ASN A 157 8.52 7.98 -11.39
CA ASN A 157 7.08 7.99 -11.14
C ASN A 157 6.81 8.70 -9.82
N GLY A 158 6.46 9.99 -9.90
CA GLY A 158 6.08 10.79 -8.74
C GLY A 158 4.68 10.46 -8.21
N ILE A 159 4.38 10.94 -6.99
CA ILE A 159 3.08 10.90 -6.31
C ILE A 159 2.01 11.67 -7.09
N LEU A 160 2.39 12.54 -8.03
CA LEU A 160 1.45 13.27 -8.88
C LEU A 160 1.47 12.73 -10.30
N ASN A 161 0.30 12.35 -10.82
CA ASN A 161 0.15 12.09 -12.25
C ASN A 161 -0.07 13.40 -12.99
N LEU A 162 1.00 13.92 -13.60
CA LEU A 162 0.97 15.19 -14.33
C LEU A 162 -0.04 15.23 -15.46
N HIS A 163 -0.27 14.13 -16.16
CA HIS A 163 -1.25 14.11 -17.24
C HIS A 163 -2.68 14.31 -16.73
N GLN A 164 -2.98 13.88 -15.49
CA GLN A 164 -4.26 14.17 -14.85
C GLN A 164 -4.30 15.61 -14.30
N LEU A 165 -3.19 16.09 -13.75
CA LEU A 165 -3.08 17.45 -13.22
C LEU A 165 -3.20 18.51 -14.32
N SER A 166 -2.52 18.33 -15.47
CA SER A 166 -2.56 19.27 -16.59
C SER A 166 -3.94 19.41 -17.25
N ARG A 167 -4.78 18.38 -17.16
CA ARG A 167 -6.18 18.44 -17.62
C ARG A 167 -7.07 19.29 -16.71
N SER A 168 -6.70 19.41 -15.44
CA SER A 168 -7.51 20.06 -14.41
C SER A 168 -7.01 21.47 -14.08
N PHE A 169 -5.71 21.71 -14.28
CA PHE A 169 -5.02 22.94 -13.92
C PHE A 169 -4.56 23.72 -15.15
N HIS A 170 -5.02 24.96 -15.26
CA HIS A 170 -4.70 25.87 -16.36
C HIS A 170 -3.70 26.95 -15.89
N GLY A 171 -2.52 26.53 -15.46
CA GLY A 171 -1.46 27.43 -14.98
C GLY A 171 -0.07 26.88 -15.24
N GLU A 172 0.94 27.55 -14.72
CA GLU A 172 2.34 27.23 -15.01
C GLU A 172 2.91 26.26 -13.98
N VAL A 173 3.35 25.09 -14.46
CA VAL A 173 3.91 24.02 -13.63
C VAL A 173 5.35 23.74 -14.05
N HIS A 174 6.29 23.85 -13.11
CA HIS A 174 7.70 23.50 -13.35
C HIS A 174 8.05 22.23 -12.61
N MET A 175 8.58 21.23 -13.31
CA MET A 175 8.98 19.97 -12.68
C MET A 175 10.50 19.81 -12.68
N ARG A 176 11.03 19.36 -11.54
CA ARG A 176 12.43 18.96 -11.41
C ARG A 176 12.58 17.65 -10.67
N GLN A 177 13.22 16.70 -11.36
CA GLN A 177 13.71 15.50 -10.72
C GLN A 177 14.94 15.85 -9.88
N VAL A 178 14.96 15.38 -8.64
CA VAL A 178 16.02 15.68 -7.68
C VAL A 178 16.57 14.41 -7.05
N SER A 179 17.79 14.52 -6.56
CA SER A 179 18.41 13.58 -5.65
C SER A 179 18.81 14.32 -4.38
N ARG A 180 19.19 13.60 -3.32
CA ARG A 180 19.59 14.21 -2.04
C ARG A 180 20.63 15.33 -2.17
N GLY A 181 21.52 15.27 -3.16
CA GLY A 181 22.55 16.28 -3.40
C GLY A 181 22.10 17.48 -4.23
N SER A 182 20.98 17.39 -4.94
CA SER A 182 20.55 18.42 -5.91
C SER A 182 19.38 19.29 -5.43
N TYR A 183 18.83 19.06 -4.24
CA TYR A 183 17.72 19.84 -3.70
C TYR A 183 18.00 21.34 -3.70
N LEU A 184 19.15 21.77 -3.17
CA LEU A 184 19.52 23.18 -3.10
C LEU A 184 19.62 23.84 -4.48
N SER A 185 20.21 23.14 -5.45
CA SER A 185 20.30 23.64 -6.82
C SER A 185 18.93 23.80 -7.45
N ALA A 186 18.02 22.84 -7.23
CA ALA A 186 16.66 22.90 -7.77
C ALA A 186 15.84 24.03 -7.11
N LEU A 187 15.99 24.22 -5.80
CA LEU A 187 15.35 25.34 -5.09
C LEU A 187 15.88 26.70 -5.56
N ASN A 188 17.20 26.83 -5.79
CA ASN A 188 17.77 28.05 -6.35
C ASN A 188 17.29 28.32 -7.78
N GLU A 189 17.11 27.27 -8.60
CA GLU A 189 16.53 27.41 -9.93
C GLU A 189 15.08 27.92 -9.85
N PHE A 190 14.26 27.35 -8.96
CA PHE A 190 12.90 27.81 -8.74
C PHE A 190 12.85 29.25 -8.21
N LYS A 191 13.76 29.61 -7.30
CA LYS A 191 13.91 31.00 -6.81
C LYS A 191 14.26 31.95 -7.95
N GLY A 192 15.19 31.59 -8.84
CA GLY A 192 15.57 32.39 -10.01
C GLY A 192 14.44 32.57 -11.04
N LYS A 193 13.46 31.66 -11.06
CA LYS A 193 12.25 31.72 -11.89
C LYS A 193 11.05 32.37 -11.18
N GLU A 194 11.24 32.93 -9.98
CA GLU A 194 10.18 33.49 -9.14
C GLU A 194 9.06 32.48 -8.83
N ILE A 195 9.44 31.21 -8.61
CA ILE A 195 8.54 30.14 -8.21
C ILE A 195 8.62 29.99 -6.70
N HIS A 196 7.58 30.44 -6.00
CA HIS A 196 7.52 30.44 -4.53
C HIS A 196 6.66 29.31 -3.96
N ASN A 197 5.77 28.75 -4.77
CA ASN A 197 4.91 27.62 -4.40
C ASN A 197 5.54 26.33 -4.88
N ILE A 198 5.74 25.36 -3.99
CA ILE A 198 6.47 24.13 -4.32
C ILE A 198 5.77 22.92 -3.70
N ILE A 199 5.48 21.91 -4.51
CA ILE A 199 5.09 20.58 -4.07
C ILE A 199 6.33 19.71 -3.97
N ILE A 200 6.51 19.06 -2.82
CA ILE A 200 7.67 18.23 -2.52
C ILE A 200 7.22 16.76 -2.46
N ASP A 201 7.69 15.99 -3.43
CA ASP A 201 7.49 14.54 -3.56
C ASP A 201 8.84 13.81 -3.43
N THR A 202 9.34 13.76 -2.20
CA THR A 202 10.64 13.16 -1.89
C THR A 202 10.51 12.12 -0.79
N ASN A 203 11.49 11.24 -0.66
CA ASN A 203 11.56 10.32 0.46
C ASN A 203 11.67 11.11 1.78
N SER A 204 10.89 10.72 2.79
CA SER A 204 10.88 11.36 4.11
C SER A 204 12.26 11.46 4.75
N ASN A 205 13.18 10.53 4.46
CA ASN A 205 14.55 10.59 4.97
C ASN A 205 15.34 11.79 4.41
N GLY A 206 15.03 12.24 3.19
CA GLY A 206 15.65 13.39 2.54
C GLY A 206 15.02 14.73 2.91
N ILE A 207 13.78 14.74 3.41
CA ILE A 207 13.04 15.99 3.67
C ILE A 207 13.72 16.87 4.70
N SER A 208 14.35 16.28 5.72
CA SER A 208 15.06 17.03 6.75
C SER A 208 16.27 17.80 6.20
N ILE A 209 16.92 17.27 5.16
CA ILE A 209 18.01 17.96 4.46
C ILE A 209 17.45 19.11 3.65
N LEU A 210 16.33 18.90 2.96
CA LEU A 210 15.68 19.94 2.19
C LEU A 210 15.23 21.10 3.10
N LEU A 211 14.49 20.81 4.18
CA LEU A 211 13.91 21.83 5.06
C LEU A 211 14.93 22.56 5.94
N LYS A 212 16.11 21.99 6.19
CA LYS A 212 17.18 22.68 6.93
C LYS A 212 17.82 23.83 6.14
N ASN A 213 17.64 23.85 4.82
CA ASN A 213 18.30 24.78 3.93
C ASN A 213 17.33 25.76 3.24
N VAL A 214 16.06 25.80 3.69
CA VAL A 214 15.02 26.76 3.30
C VAL A 214 14.84 27.75 4.45
#